data_AF-A0A0L0T4D0-F1
#
_entry.id   AF-A0A0L0T4D0-F1
#
_cell.length_a   1.000
_cell.length_b   1.000
_cell.length_c   1.000
_cell.angle_alpha   90.00
_cell.angle_beta   90.00
_cell.angle_gamma   90.00
#
_symmetry.space_group_name_H-M   'P 1'
#
loop_
_entity.id
_entity.type
_entity.pdbx_description
1 polymer ?
#
loop_
_entity_poly.entity_id
_entity_poly.type
_entity_poly.pdbx_seq_one_letter_code
_entity_poly.pdbx_strand_id
1 'polypeptide(L)'
;MRMGLYLYLHYLVKMMSAKDMQVRSSTDLSKYLKCPSGVAFDMSAQFCHHVAKPNGQTRATVSPQSKTKLACYAMVVALHLESFAVTLDDLVPLFNQSAPQLMQVAQAVGASVASMSNKQMAALGLPAEHGKKYRRATLSTPLKLKDLSVQSGGKAKGR
;
A
#
# COMPACT_ATOMS: atom_id res chain seq x y z
N MET A 1 -14.26 13.92 8.82
CA MET A 1 -13.38 12.76 9.11
C MET A 1 -12.87 12.07 7.84
N ARG A 2 -13.71 11.53 6.95
CA ARG A 2 -13.26 10.78 5.75
C ARG A 2 -12.40 11.58 4.76
N MET A 3 -12.61 12.90 4.64
CA MET A 3 -11.81 13.76 3.77
C MET A 3 -10.32 13.78 4.13
N GLY A 4 -9.99 13.74 5.44
CA GLY A 4 -8.61 13.67 5.90
C GLY A 4 -7.93 12.36 5.51
N LEU A 5 -8.66 11.25 5.56
CA LEU A 5 -8.19 9.95 5.10
C LEU A 5 -7.94 9.93 3.58
N TYR A 6 -8.80 10.58 2.79
CA TYR A 6 -8.59 10.70 1.35
C TYR A 6 -7.32 11.49 1.01
N LEU A 7 -7.12 12.64 1.67
CA LEU A 7 -5.89 13.44 1.54
C LEU A 7 -4.66 12.63 1.94
N TYR A 8 -4.73 11.88 3.04
CA TYR A 8 -3.64 11.04 3.50
C TYR A 8 -3.33 9.89 2.53
N LEU A 9 -4.35 9.22 1.98
CA LEU A 9 -4.19 8.21 0.94
C LEU A 9 -3.47 8.77 -0.28
N HIS A 10 -3.86 9.97 -0.73
CA HIS A 10 -3.19 10.64 -1.84
C HIS A 10 -1.71 10.90 -1.52
N TYR A 11 -1.35 11.32 -0.31
CA TYR A 11 0.04 11.50 0.09
C TYR A 11 0.83 10.18 0.10
N LEU A 12 0.24 9.10 0.63
CA LEU A 12 0.88 7.78 0.66
C LEU A 12 1.17 7.25 -0.75
N VAL A 13 0.17 7.27 -1.62
CA VAL A 13 0.29 6.82 -3.01
C VAL A 13 1.36 7.62 -3.77
N LYS A 14 1.37 8.94 -3.58
CA LYS A 14 2.35 9.81 -4.22
C LYS A 14 3.76 9.56 -3.67
N MET A 15 3.90 9.30 -2.37
CA MET A 15 5.18 8.94 -1.76
C MET A 15 5.70 7.58 -2.25
N MET A 16 4.83 6.60 -2.55
CA MET A 16 5.26 5.33 -3.16
C MET A 16 5.96 5.51 -4.51
N SER A 17 5.60 6.58 -5.23
CA SER A 17 6.21 6.97 -6.51
C SER A 17 7.36 7.98 -6.37
N ALA A 18 7.71 8.39 -5.14
CA ALA A 18 8.80 9.31 -4.90
C ALA A 18 10.15 8.67 -5.25
N LYS A 19 10.97 9.45 -5.96
CA LYS A 19 12.38 9.19 -6.20
C LYS A 19 13.20 9.77 -5.06
N ASP A 20 14.40 9.25 -4.87
CA ASP A 20 15.32 9.68 -3.82
C ASP A 20 15.58 11.20 -3.76
N MET A 21 15.50 11.91 -4.89
CA MET A 21 15.68 13.36 -4.91
C MET A 21 14.57 14.11 -4.18
N GLN A 22 13.35 13.57 -4.17
CA GLN A 22 12.17 14.17 -3.56
C GLN A 22 12.03 13.85 -2.07
N VAL A 23 12.79 12.88 -1.57
CA VAL A 23 12.82 12.50 -0.14
C VAL A 23 14.10 12.95 0.57
N ARG A 24 14.96 13.73 -0.09
CA ARG A 24 16.23 14.20 0.50
C ARG A 24 16.04 14.97 1.81
N SER A 25 14.97 15.76 1.90
CA SER A 25 14.60 16.53 3.08
C SER A 25 13.09 16.56 3.26
N SER A 26 12.61 16.82 4.47
CA SER A 26 11.18 17.01 4.75
C SER A 26 10.59 18.19 3.97
N THR A 27 11.39 19.22 3.70
CA THR A 27 11.01 20.38 2.88
C THR A 27 10.83 20.02 1.40
N ASP A 28 11.73 19.20 0.84
CA ASP A 28 11.60 18.74 -0.55
C ASP A 28 10.40 17.80 -0.70
N LEU A 29 10.18 16.96 0.31
CA LEU A 29 9.05 16.05 0.36
C LEU A 29 7.72 16.81 0.47
N SER A 30 7.64 17.84 1.31
CA SER A 30 6.47 18.71 1.44
C SER A 30 6.12 19.39 0.11
N LYS A 31 7.12 19.92 -0.61
CA LYS A 31 6.94 20.51 -1.94
C LYS A 31 6.46 19.50 -2.97
N TYR A 32 7.07 18.31 -2.98
CA TYR A 32 6.70 17.25 -3.92
C TYR A 32 5.27 16.76 -3.65
N LEU A 33 4.95 16.40 -2.41
CA LEU A 33 3.64 15.90 -2.02
C LEU A 33 2.55 16.98 -2.08
N LYS A 34 2.93 18.26 -1.97
CA LYS A 34 2.04 19.40 -1.73
C LYS A 34 1.25 19.22 -0.42
N CYS A 35 1.97 18.87 0.65
CA CYS A 35 1.39 18.66 1.98
C CYS A 35 2.03 19.60 3.01
N PRO A 36 1.36 19.85 4.17
CA PRO A 36 1.93 20.62 5.26
C PRO A 36 3.26 20.03 5.76
N SER A 37 4.18 20.88 6.22
CA SER A 37 5.52 20.49 6.65
C SER A 37 5.52 19.44 7.77
N GLY A 38 4.58 19.53 8.72
CA GLY A 38 4.42 18.54 9.79
C GLY A 38 4.09 17.14 9.29
N VAL A 39 3.26 17.03 8.24
CA VAL A 39 2.91 15.74 7.61
C VAL A 39 4.12 15.18 6.86
N ALA A 40 4.85 16.02 6.12
CA ALA A 40 6.06 15.58 5.43
C ALA A 40 7.16 15.13 6.39
N PHE A 41 7.29 15.80 7.54
CA PHE A 41 8.23 15.41 8.59
C PHE A 41 7.89 14.02 9.16
N ASP A 42 6.64 13.81 9.55
CA ASP A 42 6.18 12.51 10.08
C ASP A 42 6.30 11.39 9.04
N MET A 43 5.88 11.64 7.81
CA MET A 43 6.02 10.66 6.72
C MET A 43 7.49 10.32 6.44
N SER A 44 8.38 11.31 6.45
CA SER A 44 9.81 11.05 6.28
C SER A 44 10.37 10.23 7.45
N ALA A 45 9.96 10.50 8.69
CA ALA A 45 10.41 9.76 9.86
C ALA A 45 9.93 8.30 9.85
N GLN A 46 8.73 8.04 9.36
CA GLN A 46 8.12 6.70 9.39
C GLN A 46 8.44 5.81 8.19
N PHE A 47 8.75 6.39 7.03
CA PHE A 47 8.86 5.69 5.75
C PHE A 47 10.16 5.96 4.98
N CYS A 48 11.05 6.83 5.46
CA CYS A 48 12.38 6.99 4.87
C CYS A 48 13.45 6.36 5.77
N HIS A 49 14.49 5.82 5.14
CA HIS A 49 15.71 5.41 5.83
C HIS A 49 16.86 6.33 5.45
N HIS A 50 17.70 6.66 6.42
CA HIS A 50 18.92 7.43 6.19
C HIS A 50 20.08 6.48 5.90
N VAL A 51 20.57 6.51 4.67
CA VAL A 51 21.72 5.73 4.23
C VAL A 51 22.96 6.62 4.26
N ALA A 52 23.98 6.21 5.02
CA ALA A 52 25.27 6.89 5.03
C ALA A 52 25.99 6.64 3.70
N LYS A 53 26.46 7.72 3.07
CA LYS A 53 27.32 7.65 1.89
C LYS A 53 28.80 7.58 2.32
N PRO A 54 29.69 7.06 1.45
CA PRO A 54 31.13 7.01 1.71
C PRO A 54 31.78 8.38 1.99
N ASN A 55 31.15 9.48 1.55
CA ASN A 55 31.58 10.86 1.78
C ASN A 55 31.09 11.45 3.11
N GLY A 56 30.53 10.64 4.01
CA GLY A 56 29.98 11.09 5.30
C GLY A 56 28.60 11.76 5.23
N GLN A 57 28.02 11.94 4.04
CA GLN A 57 26.68 12.52 3.90
C GLN A 57 25.59 11.46 4.05
N THR A 58 24.54 11.75 4.83
CA THR A 58 23.37 10.88 4.92
C THR A 58 22.35 11.22 3.82
N ARG A 59 21.87 10.22 3.08
CA ARG A 59 20.81 10.36 2.08
C ARG A 59 19.56 9.62 2.57
N ALA A 60 18.44 10.34 2.63
CA ALA A 60 17.14 9.71 2.84
C ALA A 60 16.68 9.00 1.56
N THR A 61 16.25 7.74 1.69
CA THR A 61 15.72 6.92 0.60
C THR A 61 14.48 6.15 1.05
N VAL A 62 13.59 5.86 0.10
CA VAL A 62 12.44 4.97 0.36
C VAL A 62 12.85 3.55 -0.01
N SER A 63 13.20 2.76 1.00
CA SER A 63 13.60 1.36 0.81
C SER A 63 12.46 0.52 0.22
N PRO A 64 12.73 -0.62 -0.42
CA PRO A 64 11.68 -1.53 -0.88
C PRO A 64 10.72 -1.94 0.25
N GLN A 65 11.24 -2.15 1.46
CA GLN A 65 10.46 -2.46 2.66
C GLN A 65 9.53 -1.30 3.04
N SER A 66 10.02 -0.05 2.94
CA SER A 66 9.20 1.14 3.17
C SER A 66 8.09 1.29 2.13
N LYS A 67 8.35 0.93 0.86
CA LYS A 67 7.30 0.91 -0.18
C LYS A 67 6.22 -0.12 0.13
N THR A 68 6.58 -1.30 0.60
CA THR A 68 5.61 -2.31 1.06
C THR A 68 4.80 -1.81 2.24
N LYS A 69 5.45 -1.19 3.23
CA LYS A 69 4.78 -0.56 4.38
C LYS A 69 3.79 0.52 3.93
N LEU A 70 4.21 1.44 3.06
CA LEU A 70 3.36 2.47 2.46
C LEU A 70 2.14 1.86 1.75
N ALA A 71 2.34 0.81 0.96
CA ALA A 71 1.25 0.11 0.26
C ALA A 71 0.24 -0.51 1.25
N CYS A 72 0.71 -1.13 2.34
CA CYS A 72 -0.16 -1.65 3.39
C CYS A 72 -0.98 -0.56 4.07
N TYR A 73 -0.35 0.56 4.44
CA TYR A 73 -1.05 1.71 5.03
C TYR A 73 -2.10 2.28 4.06
N ALA A 74 -1.72 2.44 2.78
CA ALA A 74 -2.63 2.93 1.76
C ALA A 74 -3.83 1.98 1.56
N MET A 75 -3.61 0.66 1.57
CA MET A 75 -4.67 -0.34 1.47
C MET A 75 -5.65 -0.27 2.66
N VAL A 76 -5.14 -0.12 3.89
CA VAL A 76 -6.00 0.03 5.08
C VAL A 76 -6.83 1.31 5.01
N VAL A 77 -6.25 2.41 4.53
CA VAL A 77 -6.98 3.67 4.35
C VAL A 77 -8.04 3.52 3.25
N ALA A 78 -7.73 2.87 2.13
CA ALA A 78 -8.69 2.57 1.07
C ALA A 78 -9.86 1.72 1.59
N LEU A 79 -9.57 0.69 2.40
CA LEU A 79 -10.60 -0.10 3.08
C LEU A 79 -11.50 0.77 3.96
N HIS A 80 -10.96 1.69 4.76
CA HIS A 80 -11.78 2.59 5.59
C HIS A 80 -12.67 3.52 4.75
N LEU A 81 -12.21 3.96 3.58
CA LEU A 81 -12.97 4.83 2.69
C LEU A 81 -14.14 4.08 2.02
N GLU A 82 -13.95 2.79 1.69
CA GLU A 82 -14.98 1.96 1.04
C GLU A 82 -15.68 0.98 1.99
N SER A 83 -15.89 1.37 3.24
CA SER A 83 -16.63 0.55 4.23
C SER A 83 -16.11 -0.89 4.35
N PHE A 84 -14.79 -1.02 4.35
CA PHE A 84 -14.01 -2.26 4.51
C PHE A 84 -14.12 -3.27 3.36
N ALA A 85 -14.57 -2.84 2.17
CA ALA A 85 -14.65 -3.70 0.99
C ALA A 85 -14.31 -2.96 -0.31
N VAL A 86 -13.09 -3.16 -0.83
CA VAL A 86 -12.57 -2.45 -2.02
C VAL A 86 -12.47 -3.37 -3.24
N THR A 87 -12.61 -2.81 -4.44
CA THR A 87 -12.28 -3.50 -5.69
C THR A 87 -10.80 -3.31 -6.01
N LEU A 88 -10.03 -4.39 -6.14
CA LEU A 88 -8.59 -4.31 -6.36
C LEU A 88 -8.25 -3.71 -7.73
N ASP A 89 -9.07 -3.97 -8.75
CA ASP A 89 -8.88 -3.47 -10.10
C ASP A 89 -8.94 -1.94 -10.18
N ASP A 90 -9.78 -1.31 -9.37
CA ASP A 90 -9.88 0.15 -9.27
C ASP A 90 -8.65 0.77 -8.57
N LEU A 91 -8.00 -0.01 -7.70
CA LEU A 91 -6.79 0.40 -7.00
C LEU A 91 -5.51 0.23 -7.83
N VAL A 92 -5.50 -0.60 -8.88
CA VAL A 92 -4.34 -0.80 -9.78
C VAL A 92 -3.80 0.53 -10.33
N PRO A 93 -4.62 1.37 -11.01
CA PRO A 93 -4.14 2.64 -11.55
C PRO A 93 -3.77 3.64 -10.44
N LEU A 94 -4.45 3.57 -9.29
CA LEU A 94 -4.20 4.47 -8.17
C LEU A 94 -2.86 4.18 -7.51
N PHE A 95 -2.56 2.92 -7.19
CA PHE A 95 -1.35 2.53 -6.47
C PHE A 95 -0.15 2.36 -7.40
N ASN A 96 -0.37 2.38 -8.72
CA ASN A 96 0.63 2.08 -9.73
C ASN A 96 1.33 0.73 -9.45
N GLN A 97 0.55 -0.26 -9.00
CA GLN A 97 0.99 -1.61 -8.68
C GLN A 97 0.18 -2.63 -9.46
N SER A 98 0.83 -3.74 -9.80
CA SER A 98 0.16 -4.84 -10.47
C SER A 98 -0.90 -5.49 -9.57
N ALA A 99 -1.97 -6.02 -10.16
CA ALA A 99 -3.04 -6.67 -9.41
C ALA A 99 -2.56 -7.84 -8.51
N PRO A 100 -1.55 -8.67 -8.88
CA PRO A 100 -0.97 -9.67 -7.98
C PRO A 100 -0.30 -9.06 -6.73
N GLN A 101 0.39 -7.92 -6.89
CA GLN A 101 1.03 -7.24 -5.75
C GLN A 101 -0.02 -6.65 -4.81
N LEU A 102 -1.07 -6.00 -5.35
CA LEU A 102 -2.17 -5.50 -4.53
C LEU A 102 -2.90 -6.61 -3.79
N MET A 103 -3.06 -7.78 -4.41
CA MET A 103 -3.61 -8.95 -3.75
C MET A 103 -2.73 -9.42 -2.58
N GLN A 104 -1.41 -9.42 -2.74
CA GLN A 104 -0.49 -9.74 -1.64
C GLN A 104 -0.57 -8.71 -0.51
N VAL A 105 -0.63 -7.41 -0.85
CA VAL A 105 -0.80 -6.33 0.12
C VAL A 105 -2.13 -6.46 0.87
N ALA A 106 -3.22 -6.72 0.17
CA ALA A 106 -4.54 -6.96 0.77
C ALA A 106 -4.54 -8.16 1.72
N GLN A 107 -3.89 -9.26 1.34
CA GLN A 107 -3.74 -10.44 2.20
C GLN A 107 -2.84 -10.17 3.41
N ALA A 108 -1.77 -9.36 3.24
CA ALA A 108 -0.87 -8.99 4.33
C ALA A 108 -1.55 -8.14 5.40
N VAL A 109 -2.57 -7.34 5.04
CA VAL A 109 -3.39 -6.58 6.00
C VAL A 109 -4.55 -7.40 6.58
N GLY A 110 -4.64 -8.70 6.24
CA GLY A 110 -5.70 -9.60 6.72
C GLY A 110 -7.02 -9.52 5.95
N ALA A 111 -7.06 -8.86 4.79
CA ALA A 111 -8.24 -8.84 3.96
C ALA A 111 -8.38 -10.15 3.17
N SER A 112 -9.60 -10.66 3.12
CA SER A 112 -9.99 -11.76 2.23
C SER A 112 -10.16 -11.24 0.81
N VAL A 113 -9.53 -11.91 -0.17
CA VAL A 113 -9.67 -11.54 -1.60
C VAL A 113 -10.47 -12.64 -2.29
N ALA A 114 -11.59 -12.27 -2.89
CA ALA A 114 -12.45 -13.17 -3.64
C ALA A 114 -12.83 -12.57 -5.00
N SER A 115 -13.09 -13.42 -5.99
CA SER A 115 -13.73 -12.99 -7.24
C SER A 115 -15.15 -12.54 -6.95
N MET A 116 -15.62 -11.53 -7.67
CA MET A 116 -16.96 -10.98 -7.45
C MET A 116 -18.05 -11.92 -7.98
N SER A 117 -19.11 -12.08 -7.19
CA SER A 117 -20.32 -12.78 -7.66
C SER A 117 -21.15 -11.90 -8.60
N ASN A 118 -21.96 -12.51 -9.46
CA ASN A 118 -22.86 -11.78 -10.37
C ASN A 118 -23.79 -10.80 -9.64
N LYS A 119 -24.20 -11.11 -8.39
CA LYS A 119 -25.00 -10.21 -7.54
C LYS A 119 -24.20 -8.98 -7.09
N GLN A 120 -22.93 -9.17 -6.71
CA GLN A 120 -22.05 -8.05 -6.33
C GLN A 120 -21.70 -7.18 -7.53
N MET A 121 -21.57 -7.79 -8.72
CA MET A 121 -21.33 -7.06 -9.96
C MET A 121 -22.53 -6.20 -10.35
N ALA A 122 -23.74 -6.75 -10.28
CA ALA A 122 -24.98 -6.01 -10.52
C ALA A 122 -25.14 -4.84 -9.53
N ALA A 123 -24.79 -5.05 -8.25
CA ALA A 123 -24.81 -3.99 -7.24
C ALA A 123 -23.79 -2.86 -7.49
N LEU A 124 -22.70 -3.16 -8.22
CA LEU A 124 -21.66 -2.21 -8.59
C LEU A 124 -21.82 -1.66 -10.03
N GLY A 125 -22.87 -2.06 -10.75
CA GLY A 125 -23.09 -1.67 -12.14
C GLY A 125 -22.06 -2.22 -13.13
N LEU A 126 -21.35 -3.31 -12.79
CA LEU A 126 -20.31 -3.91 -13.62
C LEU A 126 -20.87 -5.02 -14.54
N PRO A 127 -20.35 -5.20 -15.77
CA PRO A 127 -20.83 -6.23 -16.71
C PRO A 127 -20.61 -7.65 -16.18
N ALA A 128 -21.67 -8.48 -16.23
CA ALA A 128 -21.69 -9.88 -15.75
C ALA A 128 -20.53 -10.76 -16.29
N GLU A 129 -20.09 -10.49 -17.51
CA GLU A 129 -19.05 -11.22 -18.24
C GLU A 129 -17.65 -11.13 -17.58
N HIS A 130 -17.39 -10.11 -16.76
CA HIS A 130 -16.06 -9.85 -16.21
C HIS A 130 -15.84 -10.32 -14.75
N GLY A 131 -16.79 -11.03 -14.15
CA GLY A 131 -16.78 -11.31 -12.70
C GLY A 131 -15.62 -12.16 -12.21
N LYS A 132 -15.04 -12.98 -13.09
CA LYS A 132 -13.81 -13.73 -12.77
C LYS A 132 -12.56 -12.83 -12.72
N LYS A 133 -12.58 -11.70 -13.44
CA LYS A 133 -11.47 -10.75 -13.52
C LYS A 133 -11.47 -9.79 -12.33
N TYR A 134 -12.65 -9.32 -11.93
CA TYR A 134 -12.81 -8.39 -10.82
C TYR A 134 -12.63 -9.07 -9.47
N ARG A 135 -11.63 -8.61 -8.73
CA ARG A 135 -11.34 -9.11 -7.37
C ARG A 135 -11.73 -8.09 -6.33
N ARG A 136 -12.50 -8.54 -5.34
CA ARG A 136 -12.89 -7.72 -4.20
C ARG A 136 -12.10 -8.15 -2.97
N ALA A 137 -11.45 -7.18 -2.33
CA ALA A 137 -10.80 -7.36 -1.05
C ALA A 137 -11.72 -6.86 0.06
N THR A 138 -12.06 -7.75 1.00
CA THR A 138 -12.97 -7.45 2.12
C THR A 138 -12.29 -7.78 3.44
N LEU A 139 -12.31 -6.83 4.37
CA LEU A 139 -11.87 -7.02 5.74
C LEU A 139 -13.08 -7.40 6.59
N SER A 140 -13.02 -8.56 7.24
CA SER A 140 -14.08 -9.07 8.11
C SER A 140 -13.53 -9.45 9.47
N THR A 141 -14.40 -9.43 10.47
CA THR A 141 -14.08 -9.94 11.81
C THR A 141 -14.53 -11.41 11.92
N PRO A 142 -13.77 -12.27 12.64
CA PRO A 142 -12.45 -12.02 13.22
C PRO A 142 -11.36 -11.86 12.16
N LEU A 143 -10.33 -11.06 12.47
CA LEU A 143 -9.18 -10.83 11.57
C LEU A 143 -8.46 -12.15 11.29
N LYS A 144 -8.41 -12.53 10.01
CA LYS A 144 -7.66 -13.70 9.54
C LYS A 144 -6.36 -13.23 8.92
N LEU A 145 -5.31 -13.12 9.74
CA LEU A 145 -3.96 -12.95 9.23
C LEU A 145 -3.51 -14.30 8.67
N LYS A 146 -3.14 -14.33 7.38
CA LYS A 146 -2.41 -15.50 6.87
C LYS A 146 -1.06 -15.53 7.56
N ASP A 147 -0.67 -16.71 8.05
CA ASP A 147 0.71 -16.94 8.48
C ASP A 147 1.63 -16.58 7.31
N LEU A 148 2.33 -15.46 7.43
CA LEU A 148 3.47 -15.14 6.59
C LEU A 148 4.56 -16.14 6.98
N SER A 149 4.49 -17.36 6.45
CA SER A 149 5.57 -18.31 6.56
C SER A 149 6.78 -17.66 5.89
N VAL A 150 7.67 -17.13 6.72
CA VAL A 150 9.03 -16.81 6.32
C VAL A 150 9.55 -18.10 5.72
N GLN A 151 9.73 -18.14 4.40
CA GLN A 151 10.54 -19.18 3.76
C GLN A 151 11.95 -19.00 4.31
N SER A 152 12.19 -19.60 5.47
CA SER A 152 13.51 -19.90 5.99
C SER A 152 14.15 -20.86 5.01
N GLY A 153 14.77 -20.30 3.97
CA GLY A 153 15.71 -21.01 3.11
C GLY A 153 16.84 -21.52 3.98
N GLY A 154 16.92 -22.85 4.14
CA GLY A 154 17.97 -23.48 4.93
C GLY A 154 17.68 -24.94 5.19
N LYS A 155 17.65 -25.77 4.13
CA LYS A 155 17.79 -27.23 4.28
C LYS A 155 19.23 -27.48 4.76
N ALA A 156 19.44 -27.52 6.07
CA ALA A 156 20.69 -27.99 6.66
C ALA A 156 20.87 -29.46 6.26
N LYS A 157 21.87 -29.72 5.40
CA LYS A 157 22.30 -31.05 4.99
C LYS A 157 22.99 -31.70 6.20
N GLY A 158 22.25 -32.52 6.95
CA GLY A 158 22.76 -33.35 8.03
C GLY A 158 23.50 -34.58 7.49
N ARG A 159 24.64 -34.86 8.11
CA ARG A 159 25.62 -35.92 7.83
C ARG A 159 25.04 -37.32 7.72
#